data_AF-A0A7J3MNA6-F1
#
_entry.id   AF-A0A7J3MNA6-F1
#
_cell.length_a   1.000
_cell.length_b   1.000
_cell.length_c   1.000
_cell.angle_alpha   90.00
_cell.angle_beta   90.00
_cell.angle_gamma   90.00
#
_symmetry.space_group_name_H-M   'P 1'
#
loop_
_entity.id
_entity.type
_entity.pdbx_description
1 polymer ?
#
loop_
_entity_poly.entity_id
_entity_poly.type
_entity_poly.pdbx_seq_one_letter_code
_entity_poly.pdbx_strand_id
1 'polypeptide(L)' 'MNPPMNALFISYQSLNRLDRNGLYTAIVKYARHLGLHNPNSPRLEDHFGPHLFRHWFTTWLLRNGMPREYVKE' A
#
# COMPACT_ATOMS: atom_id res chain seq x y z
N MET A 1 -19.68 -5.88 -14.09
CA MET A 1 -18.90 -7.12 -13.97
C MET A 1 -19.49 -7.92 -12.83
N ASN A 2 -19.84 -9.19 -13.05
CA ASN A 2 -20.20 -10.12 -11.98
C ASN A 2 -18.97 -10.99 -11.70
N PRO A 3 -18.07 -10.58 -10.78
CA PRO A 3 -16.89 -11.36 -10.48
C PRO A 3 -17.30 -12.74 -9.94
N PRO A 4 -16.56 -13.81 -10.26
CA PRO A 4 -16.88 -15.17 -9.82
C PRO A 4 -16.71 -15.37 -8.30
N MET A 5 -16.21 -14.37 -7.57
CA MET A 5 -15.98 -14.44 -6.12
C MET A 5 -16.37 -13.14 -5.39
N ASN A 6 -16.78 -13.28 -4.14
CA ASN A 6 -17.08 -12.17 -3.24
C ASN A 6 -15.77 -11.59 -2.64
N ALA A 7 -15.10 -10.73 -3.40
CA ALA A 7 -13.97 -9.93 -2.92
C ALA A 7 -14.22 -8.44 -3.17
N LEU A 8 -13.93 -7.59 -2.17
CA LEU A 8 -14.09 -6.14 -2.29
C LEU A 8 -13.10 -5.54 -3.30
N PHE A 9 -11.87 -6.05 -3.32
CA PHE A 9 -10.82 -5.63 -4.26
C PHE A 9 -10.51 -6.78 -5.22
N ILE A 10 -10.76 -6.53 -6.50
CA ILE A 10 -10.58 -7.49 -7.59
C ILE A 10 -9.54 -6.97 -8.60
N SER A 11 -8.78 -7.89 -9.18
CA SER A 11 -7.91 -7.59 -10.31
C SER A 11 -8.73 -7.53 -11.60
N TYR A 12 -8.49 -6.50 -12.41
CA TYR A 12 -9.13 -6.39 -13.73
C TYR A 12 -8.65 -7.45 -14.72
N GLN A 13 -7.42 -7.95 -14.55
CA GLN A 13 -6.80 -8.91 -15.46
C GLN A 13 -7.29 -10.34 -15.22
N SER A 14 -7.36 -10.75 -13.95
CA SER A 14 -7.73 -12.12 -13.58
C SER A 14 -9.18 -12.28 -13.14
N LEU A 15 -9.90 -11.16 -12.91
CA LEU A 15 -11.24 -11.10 -12.30
C LEU A 15 -11.34 -11.79 -10.92
N ASN A 16 -10.19 -12.14 -10.34
CA ASN A 16 -10.06 -12.74 -9.02
C ASN A 16 -9.69 -11.67 -7.97
N ARG A 17 -9.63 -12.07 -6.71
CA ARG A 17 -9.12 -11.25 -5.60
C ARG A 17 -7.78 -10.64 -5.98
N LEU A 18 -7.64 -9.34 -5.72
CA LEU A 18 -6.37 -8.63 -5.91
C LEU A 18 -5.29 -9.26 -5.04
N ASP A 19 -4.17 -9.64 -5.67
CA ASP A 19 -3.05 -10.27 -5.03
C ASP A 19 -2.02 -9.22 -4.55
N ARG A 20 -1.02 -9.68 -3.78
CA ARG A 20 -0.01 -8.79 -3.20
C ARG A 20 0.85 -8.12 -4.28
N ASN A 21 1.22 -8.87 -5.33
CA ASN A 21 2.06 -8.34 -6.39
C ASN A 21 1.28 -7.35 -7.27
N GLY A 22 0.01 -7.63 -7.56
CA GLY A 22 -0.88 -6.68 -8.24
C GLY A 22 -1.04 -5.38 -7.46
N LEU A 23 -1.27 -5.47 -6.14
CA LEU A 23 -1.35 -4.29 -5.26
C LEU A 23 -0.03 -3.50 -5.24
N TYR A 24 1.09 -4.18 -5.04
CA TYR A 24 2.43 -3.55 -5.04
C TYR A 24 2.69 -2.82 -6.36
N THR A 25 2.47 -3.50 -7.49
CA THR A 25 2.69 -2.95 -8.83
C THR A 25 1.82 -1.74 -9.09
N ALA A 26 0.54 -1.79 -8.71
CA ALA A 26 -0.38 -0.66 -8.85
C ALA A 26 0.11 0.56 -8.07
N ILE A 27 0.47 0.38 -6.79
CA ILE A 27 0.95 1.48 -5.95
C ILE A 27 2.27 2.06 -6.47
N VAL A 28 3.25 1.20 -6.75
CA VAL A 28 4.58 1.63 -7.20
C VAL A 28 4.50 2.36 -8.55
N LYS A 29 3.61 1.96 -9.46
CA LYS A 29 3.42 2.64 -10.75
C LYS A 29 3.09 4.12 -10.57
N TYR A 30 2.15 4.44 -9.68
CA TYR A 30 1.75 5.82 -9.41
C TYR A 30 2.77 6.55 -8.53
N ALA A 31 3.35 5.86 -7.54
CA ALA A 31 4.39 6.44 -6.70
C ALA A 31 5.62 6.88 -7.53
N ARG A 32 6.01 6.11 -8.56
CA ARG A 32 7.05 6.52 -9.51
C ARG A 32 6.67 7.78 -10.29
N HIS A 33 5.43 7.87 -10.77
CA HIS A 33 4.95 9.06 -11.49
C HIS A 33 4.97 10.33 -10.62
N LEU A 34 4.71 10.18 -9.33
CA LEU A 34 4.73 11.28 -8.36
C LEU A 34 6.13 11.59 -7.81
N GLY A 35 7.17 10.86 -8.24
CA GLY A 35 8.54 11.02 -7.73
C GLY A 35 8.74 10.49 -6.29
N LEU A 36 7.79 9.72 -5.77
CA LEU A 36 7.84 9.15 -4.41
C LEU A 36 8.56 7.80 -4.36
N HIS A 37 8.81 7.16 -5.51
CA HIS A 37 9.47 5.86 -5.58
C HIS A 37 10.68 5.90 -6.50
N ASN A 38 11.87 5.62 -5.95
CA ASN A 38 13.11 5.47 -6.69
C ASN A 38 13.69 4.06 -6.48
N PRO A 39 13.54 3.15 -7.47
CA PRO A 39 14.01 1.78 -7.33
C PRO A 39 15.55 1.66 -7.34
N ASN A 40 16.26 2.66 -7.84
CA ASN A 40 17.72 2.67 -7.92
C ASN A 40 18.37 3.26 -6.66
N SER A 41 17.58 3.79 -5.72
CA SER A 41 18.14 4.32 -4.48
C SER A 41 18.60 3.17 -3.58
N PRO A 42 19.77 3.30 -2.93
CA PRO A 42 20.22 2.36 -1.90
C PRO A 42 19.39 2.47 -0.60
N ARG A 43 18.58 3.52 -0.47
CA ARG A 43 17.78 3.81 0.72
C ARG A 43 16.41 3.13 0.64
N LEU A 44 16.02 2.41 1.68
CA LEU A 44 14.75 1.70 1.72
C LEU A 44 13.55 2.67 1.74
N GLU A 45 13.73 3.83 2.37
CA GLU A 45 12.71 4.88 2.45
C GLU A 45 12.33 5.47 1.09
N ASP A 46 13.22 5.39 0.10
CA ASP A 46 12.95 5.85 -1.27
C ASP A 46 12.14 4.81 -2.07
N HIS A 47 11.87 3.64 -1.50
CA HIS A 47 11.10 2.56 -2.13
C HIS A 47 9.66 2.60 -1.64
N PHE A 48 8.92 3.64 -2.03
CA PHE A 48 7.53 3.79 -1.63
C PHE A 48 6.67 2.61 -2.12
N GLY A 49 6.04 1.91 -1.18
CA GLY A 49 5.21 0.74 -1.45
C GLY A 49 4.03 0.63 -0.47
N PRO A 50 3.20 -0.42 -0.59
CA PRO A 50 1.98 -0.58 0.21
C PRO A 50 2.20 -0.47 1.73
N HIS A 51 3.31 -1.01 2.24
CA HIS A 51 3.61 -0.98 3.67
C HIS A 51 3.89 0.43 4.22
N LEU A 52 4.36 1.37 3.38
CA LEU A 52 4.64 2.72 3.83
C LEU A 52 3.35 3.48 4.17
N PHE A 53 2.22 3.18 3.53
CA PHE A 53 0.91 3.69 3.93
C PHE A 53 0.53 3.27 5.35
N ARG A 54 0.86 2.03 5.74
CA ARG A 54 0.62 1.55 7.10
C ARG A 54 1.44 2.35 8.10
N HIS A 55 2.74 2.50 7.88
CA HIS A 55 3.61 3.28 8.76
C HIS A 55 3.20 4.75 8.83
N TRP A 56 2.82 5.36 7.70
CA TRP A 56 2.29 6.71 7.66
C TRP A 56 1.02 6.84 8.50
N PHE A 57 0.08 5.92 8.35
CA PHE A 57 -1.19 5.95 9.09
C PHE A 57 -0.97 5.82 10.61
N THR A 58 -0.20 4.83 11.04
CA THR A 58 0.10 4.63 12.48
C THR A 58 0.89 5.81 13.05
N THR A 59 1.83 6.38 12.28
CA THR A 59 2.57 7.60 12.67
C THR A 59 1.61 8.76 12.90
N TRP A 60 0.63 8.98 12.02
CA TRP A 60 -0.33 10.06 12.17
C TRP A 60 -1.29 9.84 13.35
N LEU A 61 -1.71 8.60 13.62
CA LEU A 61 -2.49 8.31 14.82
C LEU A 61 -1.72 8.65 16.10
N LEU A 62 -0.47 8.21 16.20
CA LEU A 62 0.37 8.49 17.36
C LEU A 62 0.67 9.99 17.49
N ARG A 63 0.92 10.71 16.38
CA ARG A 63 1.14 12.16 16.39
C ARG A 63 -0.08 12.96 16.84
N ASN A 64 -1.29 12.44 16.62
CA ASN A 64 -2.53 13.05 17.11
C ASN A 64 -2.90 12.60 18.53
N GLY A 65 -1.99 11.98 19.27
CA GLY A 65 -2.19 11.61 20.67
C GLY A 65 -2.96 10.31 20.87
N MET A 66 -3.13 9.47 19.85
CA MET A 66 -3.72 8.14 20.04
C MET A 66 -2.81 7.31 20.96
N PRO A 67 -3.35 6.75 22.06
CA PRO A 67 -2.55 5.93 22.97
C PRO A 67 -1.97 4.70 22.27
N ARG A 68 -0.70 4.40 22.55
CA ARG A 68 0.05 3.33 21.87
C ARG A 68 -0.57 1.94 22.07
N GLU A 69 -1.30 1.72 23.16
CA GLU A 69 -2.04 0.48 23.43
C GLU A 69 -3.10 0.15 22.36
N TYR A 70 -3.64 1.16 21.68
CA TYR A 70 -4.61 1.02 20.61
C TYR A 70 -3.98 0.96 19.22
N VAL A 71 -2.69 1.31 19.08
CA VAL A 71 -1.95 1.28 17.82
C VAL A 71 -0.97 0.10 17.86
N LYS A 72 -1.47 -1.09 17.50
CA LYS A 72 -0.65 -2.30 17.36
C LYS A 72 -0.23 -2.51 15.91
N GLU A 73 1.06 -2.77 15.72
CA GLU A 73 1.70 -3.07 14.43
C GLU A 73 1.67 -4.58 14.13
#